data_AF-A0A246BS13-F1
#
_entry.id   AF-A0A246BS13-F1
#
_cell.length_a   1.000
_cell.length_b   1.000
_cell.length_c   1.000
_cell.angle_alpha   90.00
_cell.angle_beta   90.00
_cell.angle_gamma   90.00
#
_symmetry.space_group_name_H-M   'P 1'
#
loop_
_entity.id
_entity.type
_entity.pdbx_description
1 polymer ?
#
loop_
_entity_poly.entity_id
_entity_poly.type
_entity_poly.pdbx_seq_one_letter_code
_entity_poly.pdbx_strand_id
1 'polypeptide(L)'
;MPRAVPSLAGVRPLVLQADLDAAERMYEEGLRNDPDPLVTPLLGAVLPDPGPDGPLDQRLQRALTAALRTDGWTLTVQNEDGHLHFRGETDVSGMVDLHRLHAALWPVDRHLLPGLLFALEVGSSRVTPVVGPHGASVICDQYFSTEALADYTLPERFDRPDLVLTERDAVRAARRLGIPHGQQVQDALPWPYFRELLSLEDTLARLEQVLPRVPALGPLLTLLPELRAADDAFLHPTDDEWSDLFHDPIPHTFLTVTGGDDDLSLDTVNEFLQNHWECGNVSPQWCVQVGRDGEGHDRLAAYLEHAPRIAELAAQCVGVLNLANRSLPAPKRT
;
A
#
# COMPACT_ATOMS: atom_id res chain seq x y z
N MET A 1 12.58 51.93 -61.15
CA MET A 1 11.36 51.10 -61.26
C MET A 1 11.17 50.37 -59.93
N PRO A 2 10.17 50.69 -59.10
CA PRO A 2 9.87 49.91 -57.91
C PRO A 2 9.10 48.63 -58.32
N ARG A 3 9.56 47.46 -57.86
CA ARG A 3 8.83 46.19 -58.01
C ARG A 3 7.65 46.17 -57.06
N ALA A 4 6.44 45.93 -57.57
CA ALA A 4 5.25 45.70 -56.76
C ALA A 4 5.39 44.38 -55.98
N VAL A 5 5.12 44.43 -54.67
CA VAL A 5 4.97 43.23 -53.83
C VAL A 5 3.59 42.63 -54.14
N PRO A 6 3.46 41.31 -54.40
CA PRO A 6 2.16 40.72 -54.65
C PRO A 6 1.27 40.82 -53.41
N SER A 7 0.04 41.29 -53.62
CA SER A 7 -1.00 41.33 -52.60
C SER A 7 -1.39 39.91 -52.19
N LEU A 8 -1.34 39.61 -50.89
CA LEU A 8 -1.87 38.37 -50.30
C LEU A 8 -3.40 38.40 -50.13
N ALA A 9 -4.09 39.42 -50.66
CA ALA A 9 -5.55 39.50 -50.65
C ALA A 9 -6.14 38.42 -51.57
N GLY A 10 -6.39 37.24 -51.02
CA GLY A 10 -6.99 36.10 -51.72
C GLY A 10 -6.47 34.73 -51.30
N VAL A 11 -5.41 34.64 -50.49
CA VAL A 11 -4.95 33.35 -49.94
C VAL A 11 -5.91 32.94 -48.83
N ARG A 12 -6.89 32.08 -49.16
CA ARG A 12 -7.63 31.35 -48.13
C ARG A 12 -6.66 30.35 -47.48
N PRO A 13 -6.53 30.34 -46.14
CA PRO A 13 -5.75 29.30 -45.48
C PRO A 13 -6.32 27.95 -45.90
N LEU A 14 -5.45 27.09 -46.45
CA LEU A 14 -5.82 25.75 -46.86
C LEU A 14 -5.79 24.90 -45.59
N VAL A 15 -6.89 24.95 -44.84
CA VAL A 15 -7.08 24.08 -43.68
C VAL A 15 -7.38 22.69 -44.21
N LEU A 16 -6.51 21.72 -43.91
CA LEU A 16 -6.69 20.35 -44.37
C LEU A 16 -7.80 19.70 -43.54
N GLN A 17 -8.64 18.88 -44.16
CA GLN A 17 -9.70 18.15 -43.45
C GLN A 17 -9.13 17.33 -42.27
N ALA A 18 -7.94 16.75 -42.44
CA ALA A 18 -7.24 16.04 -41.38
C ALA A 18 -6.90 16.91 -40.15
N ASP A 19 -6.64 18.21 -40.35
CA ASP A 19 -6.38 19.16 -39.25
C ASP A 19 -7.67 19.52 -38.51
N LEU A 20 -8.80 19.60 -39.22
CA LEU A 20 -10.12 19.80 -38.63
C LEU A 20 -10.57 18.55 -37.86
N ASP A 21 -10.42 17.36 -38.45
CA ASP A 21 -10.76 16.09 -37.78
C ASP A 21 -9.83 15.82 -36.58
N ALA A 22 -8.58 16.31 -36.62
CA ALA A 22 -7.68 16.29 -35.47
C ALA A 22 -8.10 17.30 -34.39
N ALA A 23 -8.46 18.53 -34.77
CA ALA A 23 -8.94 19.54 -33.83
C ALA A 23 -10.28 19.16 -33.19
N GLU A 24 -11.19 18.54 -33.94
CA GLU A 24 -12.46 18.01 -33.44
C GLU A 24 -12.23 16.88 -32.45
N ARG A 25 -11.34 15.93 -32.75
CA ARG A 25 -10.92 14.90 -31.79
C ARG A 25 -10.30 15.49 -30.53
N MET A 26 -9.39 16.46 -30.66
CA MET A 26 -8.80 17.15 -29.51
C MET A 26 -9.84 17.92 -28.68
N TYR A 27 -10.84 18.51 -29.33
CA TYR A 27 -11.93 19.23 -28.66
C TYR A 27 -12.88 18.27 -27.93
N GLU A 28 -13.26 17.16 -28.58
CA GLU A 28 -14.06 16.11 -27.95
C GLU A 28 -13.31 15.44 -26.78
N GLU A 29 -12.01 15.20 -26.93
CA GLU A 29 -11.14 14.68 -25.88
C GLU A 29 -11.01 15.70 -24.73
N GLY A 30 -10.86 16.99 -25.05
CA GLY A 30 -10.87 18.07 -24.07
C GLY A 30 -12.20 18.22 -23.32
N LEU A 31 -13.34 17.97 -23.98
CA LEU A 31 -14.66 17.95 -23.34
C LEU A 31 -14.89 16.69 -22.49
N ARG A 32 -14.34 15.53 -22.89
CA ARG A 32 -14.41 14.30 -22.09
C ARG A 32 -13.57 14.43 -20.82
N ASN A 33 -12.43 15.08 -20.92
CA ASN A 33 -11.49 15.30 -19.81
C ASN A 33 -11.70 16.64 -19.09
N ASP A 34 -12.83 17.30 -19.29
CA ASP A 34 -13.23 18.47 -18.49
C ASP A 34 -13.59 18.00 -17.07
N PRO A 35 -12.82 18.38 -16.03
CA PRO A 35 -13.06 17.93 -14.67
C PRO A 35 -14.21 18.70 -13.99
N ASP A 36 -14.59 19.88 -14.50
CA ASP A 36 -15.60 20.74 -13.88
C ASP A 36 -16.93 20.05 -13.56
N PRO A 37 -17.56 19.29 -14.48
CA PRO A 37 -18.81 18.59 -14.21
C PRO A 37 -18.67 17.42 -13.23
N LEU A 38 -17.45 16.93 -12.99
CA LEU A 38 -17.17 15.83 -12.05
C LEU A 38 -16.82 16.36 -10.65
N VAL A 39 -16.01 17.42 -10.58
CA VAL A 39 -15.52 17.98 -9.32
C VAL A 39 -16.58 18.83 -8.62
N THR A 40 -17.32 19.66 -9.37
CA THR A 40 -18.28 20.60 -8.76
C THR A 40 -19.34 19.92 -7.90
N PRO A 41 -19.95 18.79 -8.33
CA PRO A 41 -20.92 18.06 -7.51
C PRO A 41 -20.34 17.45 -6.22
N LEU A 42 -19.03 17.21 -6.15
CA LEU A 42 -18.38 16.64 -4.97
C LEU A 42 -18.22 17.66 -3.83
N LEU A 43 -18.00 18.92 -4.18
CA LEU A 43 -17.83 20.01 -3.22
C LEU A 43 -19.17 20.31 -2.53
N GLY A 44 -19.20 20.15 -1.20
CA GLY A 44 -20.37 20.33 -0.35
C GLY A 44 -21.27 19.10 -0.22
N ALA A 45 -21.14 18.10 -1.11
CA ALA A 45 -21.88 16.85 -1.01
C ALA A 45 -21.06 15.74 -0.31
N VAL A 46 -19.83 15.52 -0.78
CA VAL A 46 -18.91 14.50 -0.25
C VAL A 46 -17.70 15.16 0.40
N LEU A 47 -17.16 16.19 -0.24
CA LEU A 47 -16.01 16.95 0.25
C LEU A 47 -16.48 18.25 0.92
N PRO A 48 -15.75 18.76 1.93
CA PRO A 48 -16.02 20.09 2.47
C PRO A 48 -15.97 21.17 1.37
N ASP A 49 -16.97 22.06 1.31
CA ASP A 49 -16.93 23.18 0.35
C ASP A 49 -15.91 24.25 0.81
N PRO A 50 -14.82 24.48 0.08
CA PRO A 50 -13.81 25.48 0.42
C PRO A 50 -14.25 26.93 0.11
N GLY A 51 -15.47 27.12 -0.41
CA GLY A 51 -15.97 28.39 -0.92
C GLY A 51 -15.58 28.63 -2.39
N PRO A 52 -16.02 29.74 -3.00
CA PRO A 52 -15.89 29.98 -4.44
C PRO A 52 -14.53 30.55 -4.87
N ASP A 53 -13.68 30.95 -3.92
CA ASP A 53 -12.44 31.68 -4.24
C ASP A 53 -11.39 30.76 -4.84
N GLY A 54 -10.80 31.15 -5.97
CA GLY A 54 -9.69 30.43 -6.63
C GLY A 54 -10.14 29.40 -7.70
N PRO A 55 -9.20 28.91 -8.51
CA PRO A 55 -9.48 27.92 -9.55
C PRO A 55 -9.90 26.57 -8.95
N LEU A 56 -10.60 25.75 -9.75
CA LEU A 56 -11.28 24.53 -9.27
C LEU A 56 -10.33 23.48 -8.69
N ASP A 57 -9.14 23.35 -9.27
CA ASP A 57 -8.04 22.50 -8.79
C ASP A 57 -7.60 22.89 -7.36
N GLN A 58 -7.43 24.18 -7.08
CA GLN A 58 -7.05 24.67 -5.75
C GLN A 58 -8.19 24.55 -4.74
N ARG A 59 -9.44 24.64 -5.21
CA ARG A 59 -10.62 24.38 -4.38
C ARG A 59 -10.68 22.90 -4.01
N LEU A 60 -10.58 22.01 -4.99
CA LEU A 60 -10.53 20.56 -4.78
C LEU A 60 -9.40 20.17 -3.81
N GLN A 61 -8.18 20.67 -4.03
CA GLN A 61 -7.05 20.37 -3.13
C GLN A 61 -7.34 20.79 -1.68
N ARG A 62 -7.89 22.00 -1.45
CA ARG A 62 -8.26 22.44 -0.09
C ARG A 62 -9.35 21.59 0.53
N ALA A 63 -10.34 21.20 -0.27
CA ALA A 63 -11.42 20.32 0.18
C ALA A 63 -10.89 18.94 0.61
N LEU A 64 -9.96 18.38 -0.17
CA LEU A 64 -9.31 17.10 0.11
C LEU A 64 -8.44 17.16 1.36
N THR A 65 -7.62 18.21 1.50
CA THR A 65 -6.82 18.44 2.72
C THR A 65 -7.71 18.60 3.96
N ALA A 66 -8.88 19.23 3.84
CA ALA A 66 -9.82 19.36 4.96
C ALA A 66 -10.55 18.04 5.29
N ALA A 67 -10.78 17.18 4.30
CA ALA A 67 -11.43 15.89 4.48
C ALA A 67 -10.50 14.86 5.15
N LEU A 68 -9.25 14.79 4.72
CA LEU A 68 -8.23 13.90 5.26
C LEU A 68 -7.69 14.50 6.57
N ARG A 69 -8.33 14.17 7.69
CA ARG A 69 -7.95 14.63 9.04
C ARG A 69 -6.66 13.98 9.59
N THR A 70 -5.80 13.47 8.71
CA THR A 70 -4.63 12.65 9.06
C THR A 70 -3.38 13.21 8.41
N ASP A 71 -2.40 13.56 9.23
CA ASP A 71 -1.04 13.88 8.78
C ASP A 71 -0.40 12.63 8.14
N GLY A 72 0.52 12.83 7.19
CA GLY A 72 1.28 11.74 6.55
C GLY A 72 0.59 11.05 5.37
N TRP A 73 -0.39 11.72 4.76
CA TRP A 73 -1.10 11.24 3.57
C TRP A 73 -0.87 12.18 2.39
N THR A 74 -0.63 11.58 1.22
CA THR A 74 -0.69 12.26 -0.07
C THR A 74 -1.88 11.70 -0.83
N LEU A 75 -2.80 12.58 -1.22
CA LEU A 75 -3.91 12.21 -2.09
C LEU A 75 -3.66 12.82 -3.47
N THR A 76 -3.74 12.00 -4.50
CA THR A 76 -3.66 12.43 -5.89
C THR A 76 -5.01 12.24 -6.56
N VAL A 77 -5.38 13.19 -7.41
CA VAL A 77 -6.60 13.11 -8.22
C VAL A 77 -6.22 13.28 -9.68
N GLN A 78 -6.63 12.31 -10.50
CA GLN A 78 -6.43 12.35 -11.94
C GLN A 78 -7.77 12.25 -12.65
N ASN A 79 -7.93 12.96 -13.76
CA ASN A 79 -9.11 12.85 -14.61
C ASN A 79 -8.74 12.01 -15.83
N GLU A 80 -9.25 10.79 -15.90
CA GLU A 80 -8.96 9.82 -16.95
C GLU A 80 -10.28 9.22 -17.43
N ASP A 81 -10.47 9.15 -18.76
CA ASP A 81 -11.66 8.54 -19.40
C ASP A 81 -13.02 8.99 -18.82
N GLY A 82 -13.12 10.26 -18.42
CA GLY A 82 -14.35 10.85 -17.87
C GLY A 82 -14.65 10.49 -16.41
N HIS A 83 -13.67 9.98 -15.68
CA HIS A 83 -13.74 9.66 -14.25
C HIS A 83 -12.64 10.39 -13.49
N LEU A 84 -12.92 10.73 -12.24
CA LEU A 84 -11.90 11.18 -11.28
C LEU A 84 -11.37 9.98 -10.51
N HIS A 85 -10.08 9.73 -10.62
CA HIS A 85 -9.36 8.69 -9.90
C HIS A 85 -8.75 9.30 -8.64
N PHE A 86 -9.34 9.01 -7.49
CA PHE A 86 -8.81 9.38 -6.19
C PHE A 86 -7.87 8.28 -5.72
N ARG A 87 -6.60 8.62 -5.53
CA ARG A 87 -5.54 7.68 -5.15
C ARG A 87 -4.90 8.16 -3.86
N GLY A 88 -4.99 7.35 -2.81
CA GLY A 88 -4.41 7.64 -1.50
C GLY A 88 -3.07 6.95 -1.31
N GLU A 89 -2.08 7.73 -0.89
CA GLU A 89 -0.76 7.27 -0.52
C GLU A 89 -0.43 7.66 0.93
N THR A 90 0.17 6.75 1.68
CA THR A 90 0.71 7.02 3.03
C THR A 90 2.22 7.11 3.04
N ASP A 91 2.74 8.11 3.75
CA ASP A 91 4.16 8.24 4.02
C ASP A 91 4.64 7.02 4.83
N VAL A 92 5.71 6.35 4.37
CA VAL A 92 6.26 5.20 5.07
C VAL A 92 6.78 5.59 6.45
N SER A 93 6.29 4.91 7.49
CA SER A 93 6.70 5.14 8.88
C SER A 93 8.00 4.42 9.27
N GLY A 94 8.44 3.43 8.50
CA GLY A 94 9.73 2.73 8.67
C GLY A 94 9.64 1.37 9.38
N MET A 95 10.72 0.98 10.06
CA MET A 95 10.85 -0.32 10.73
C MET A 95 10.71 -0.23 12.26
N VAL A 96 10.02 -1.21 12.84
CA VAL A 96 9.94 -1.44 14.29
C VAL A 96 10.45 -2.84 14.64
N ASP A 97 11.49 -2.90 15.48
CA ASP A 97 12.00 -4.14 16.05
C ASP A 97 11.26 -4.50 17.35
N LEU A 98 10.60 -5.65 17.37
CA LEU A 98 9.83 -6.23 18.46
C LEU A 98 10.55 -7.40 19.15
N HIS A 99 11.86 -7.54 18.96
CA HIS A 99 12.64 -8.65 19.52
C HIS A 99 12.51 -8.83 21.04
N ARG A 100 12.46 -7.74 21.82
CA ARG A 100 12.31 -7.85 23.29
C ARG A 100 10.92 -8.36 23.66
N LEU A 101 9.91 -7.91 22.94
CA LEU A 101 8.53 -8.37 23.10
C LEU A 101 8.42 -9.86 22.73
N HIS A 102 9.04 -10.27 21.62
CA HIS A 102 9.14 -11.67 21.24
C HIS A 102 9.80 -12.50 22.35
N ALA A 103 10.99 -12.11 22.81
CA ALA A 103 11.73 -12.83 23.84
C ALA A 103 10.95 -12.94 25.17
N ALA A 104 10.14 -11.93 25.53
CA ALA A 104 9.33 -11.94 26.74
C ALA A 104 8.08 -12.82 26.61
N LEU A 105 7.41 -12.79 25.44
CA LEU A 105 6.18 -13.56 25.20
C LEU A 105 6.47 -15.02 24.89
N TRP A 106 7.57 -15.32 24.21
CA TRP A 106 7.89 -16.66 23.71
C TRP A 106 7.81 -17.78 24.76
N PRO A 107 8.38 -17.64 25.98
CA PRO A 107 8.31 -18.69 26.99
C PRO A 107 6.93 -18.82 27.64
N VAL A 108 6.08 -17.80 27.50
CA VAL A 108 4.73 -17.74 28.10
C VAL A 108 3.71 -18.28 27.11
N ASP A 109 3.71 -17.74 25.90
CA ASP A 109 2.88 -18.15 24.79
C ASP A 109 3.55 -17.83 23.45
N ARG A 110 4.02 -18.89 22.78
CA ARG A 110 4.70 -18.79 21.47
C ARG A 110 3.79 -18.40 20.31
N HIS A 111 2.47 -18.48 20.45
CA HIS A 111 1.50 -18.17 19.38
C HIS A 111 0.90 -16.77 19.50
N LEU A 112 1.03 -16.11 20.66
CA LEU A 112 0.40 -14.82 20.90
C LEU A 112 0.97 -13.72 19.98
N LEU A 113 2.29 -13.52 19.97
CA LEU A 113 2.88 -12.48 19.11
C LEU A 113 2.61 -12.74 17.62
N PRO A 114 2.79 -13.96 17.07
CA PRO A 114 2.32 -14.28 15.72
C PRO A 114 0.87 -13.88 15.44
N GLY A 115 -0.07 -14.20 16.34
CA GLY A 115 -1.48 -13.85 16.17
C GLY A 115 -1.72 -12.34 16.19
N LEU A 116 -1.05 -11.59 17.07
CA LEU A 116 -1.14 -10.13 17.13
C LEU A 116 -0.63 -9.47 15.84
N LEU A 117 0.52 -9.94 15.34
CA LEU A 117 1.09 -9.42 14.09
C LEU A 117 0.19 -9.75 12.90
N PHE A 118 -0.30 -10.98 12.80
CA PHE A 118 -1.18 -11.38 11.71
C PHE A 118 -2.51 -10.62 11.70
N ALA A 119 -3.12 -10.41 12.87
CA ALA A 119 -4.34 -9.61 12.97
C ALA A 119 -4.13 -8.16 12.47
N LEU A 120 -2.97 -7.58 12.78
CA LEU A 120 -2.58 -6.25 12.32
C LEU A 120 -2.26 -6.23 10.81
N GLU A 121 -1.54 -7.23 10.32
CA GLU A 121 -1.25 -7.40 8.88
C GLU A 121 -2.54 -7.45 8.06
N VAL A 122 -3.50 -8.30 8.47
CA VAL A 122 -4.79 -8.43 7.79
C VAL A 122 -5.58 -7.13 7.85
N GLY A 123 -5.78 -6.57 9.05
CA GLY A 123 -6.64 -5.40 9.26
C GLY A 123 -6.10 -4.09 8.69
N SER A 124 -4.83 -4.03 8.31
CA SER A 124 -4.20 -2.83 7.73
C SER A 124 -3.88 -2.94 6.24
N SER A 125 -3.99 -4.15 5.67
CA SER A 125 -3.51 -4.53 4.34
C SER A 125 -4.01 -3.65 3.17
N ARG A 126 -5.22 -3.08 3.27
CA ARG A 126 -5.87 -2.33 2.18
C ARG A 126 -5.62 -0.83 2.20
N VAL A 127 -5.02 -0.29 3.26
CA VAL A 127 -4.93 1.17 3.46
C VAL A 127 -3.55 1.60 3.91
N THR A 128 -3.01 0.98 4.96
CA THR A 128 -1.68 1.26 5.50
C THR A 128 -0.99 -0.05 5.82
N PRO A 129 -0.48 -0.79 4.82
CA PRO A 129 0.00 -2.15 4.99
C PRO A 129 1.09 -2.23 6.07
N VAL A 130 0.74 -2.72 7.25
CA VAL A 130 1.71 -3.08 8.27
C VAL A 130 2.13 -4.51 8.00
N VAL A 131 3.42 -4.72 7.79
CA VAL A 131 3.96 -6.01 7.36
C VAL A 131 4.82 -6.57 8.46
N GLY A 132 4.47 -7.74 8.97
CA GLY A 132 5.33 -8.55 9.82
C GLY A 132 5.89 -9.76 9.06
N PRO A 133 6.35 -10.80 9.78
CA PRO A 133 6.91 -12.01 9.21
C PRO A 133 6.10 -12.68 8.10
N HIS A 134 4.78 -12.79 8.28
CA HIS A 134 3.93 -13.52 7.34
C HIS A 134 3.76 -12.69 6.05
N GLY A 135 3.39 -11.43 6.18
CA GLY A 135 3.33 -10.50 5.05
C GLY A 135 4.66 -10.40 4.28
N ALA A 136 5.81 -10.38 4.97
CA ALA A 136 7.11 -10.35 4.31
C ALA A 136 7.41 -11.61 3.48
N SER A 137 7.02 -12.80 3.97
CA SER A 137 7.13 -14.03 3.17
C SER A 137 6.28 -13.94 1.89
N VAL A 138 5.05 -13.45 2.00
CA VAL A 138 4.12 -13.31 0.86
C VAL A 138 4.66 -12.33 -0.18
N ILE A 139 5.15 -11.16 0.27
CA ILE A 139 5.77 -10.17 -0.63
C ILE A 139 6.98 -10.78 -1.34
N CYS A 140 7.87 -11.45 -0.61
CA CYS A 140 9.04 -12.08 -1.24
C CYS A 140 8.63 -13.15 -2.27
N ASP A 141 7.61 -13.95 -1.99
CA ASP A 141 7.12 -14.97 -2.91
C ASP A 141 6.39 -14.37 -4.14
N GLN A 142 5.81 -13.18 -4.02
CA GLN A 142 5.18 -12.46 -5.13
C GLN A 142 6.22 -11.87 -6.10
N TYR A 143 7.27 -11.24 -5.59
CA TYR A 143 8.30 -10.59 -6.40
C TYR A 143 9.40 -11.52 -6.88
N PHE A 144 9.77 -12.48 -6.04
CA PHE A 144 10.85 -13.43 -6.29
C PHE A 144 10.32 -14.85 -6.17
N SER A 145 9.17 -15.08 -6.83
CA SER A 145 8.59 -16.41 -6.90
C SER A 145 9.60 -17.41 -7.45
N THR A 146 9.42 -18.69 -7.10
CA THR A 146 10.26 -19.77 -7.65
C THR A 146 10.29 -19.76 -9.18
N GLU A 147 9.20 -19.34 -9.84
CA GLU A 147 9.12 -19.18 -11.30
C GLU A 147 9.91 -17.96 -11.78
N ALA A 148 9.71 -16.79 -11.16
CA ALA A 148 10.45 -15.58 -11.52
C ALA A 148 11.97 -15.76 -11.32
N LEU A 149 12.39 -16.44 -10.25
CA LEU A 149 13.79 -16.76 -10.00
C LEU A 149 14.37 -17.70 -11.07
N ALA A 150 13.58 -18.67 -11.56
CA ALA A 150 14.01 -19.54 -12.65
C ALA A 150 14.33 -18.71 -13.91
N ASP A 151 13.55 -17.67 -14.19
CA ASP A 151 13.75 -16.78 -15.34
C ASP A 151 14.88 -15.76 -15.13
N TYR A 152 15.00 -15.17 -13.93
CA TYR A 152 15.97 -14.10 -13.63
C TYR A 152 17.42 -14.59 -13.52
N THR A 153 17.64 -15.80 -13.03
CA THR A 153 18.97 -16.20 -12.52
C THR A 153 19.68 -17.26 -13.33
N LEU A 154 19.02 -17.83 -14.35
CA LEU A 154 19.57 -18.93 -15.11
C LEU A 154 19.63 -18.73 -16.65
N PRO A 155 19.90 -17.54 -17.23
CA PRO A 155 20.02 -17.41 -18.69
C PRO A 155 21.03 -18.39 -19.32
N GLU A 156 22.09 -18.76 -18.60
CA GLU A 156 23.21 -19.56 -19.12
C GLU A 156 23.06 -21.09 -18.91
N ARG A 157 21.95 -21.57 -18.35
CA ARG A 157 21.68 -23.03 -18.18
C ARG A 157 20.51 -23.59 -19.00
N PHE A 158 19.79 -22.74 -19.73
CA PHE A 158 18.63 -23.12 -20.56
C PHE A 158 18.96 -23.65 -21.97
N ASP A 159 20.11 -24.30 -22.16
CA ASP A 159 20.31 -25.18 -23.33
C ASP A 159 19.70 -26.59 -23.11
N ARG A 160 18.96 -26.79 -22.02
CA ARG A 160 18.39 -28.08 -21.59
C ARG A 160 16.89 -27.97 -21.27
N PRO A 161 16.02 -28.10 -22.29
CA PRO A 161 14.56 -28.04 -22.13
C PRO A 161 13.97 -29.20 -21.29
N ASP A 162 14.80 -30.15 -20.85
CA ASP A 162 14.44 -31.31 -20.01
C ASP A 162 14.65 -31.09 -18.50
N LEU A 163 15.24 -29.95 -18.09
CA LEU A 163 15.54 -29.69 -16.68
C LEU A 163 14.34 -29.01 -15.98
N VAL A 164 13.58 -29.79 -15.20
CA VAL A 164 12.55 -29.25 -14.30
C VAL A 164 13.24 -28.79 -13.01
N LEU A 165 13.27 -27.48 -12.76
CA LEU A 165 13.78 -26.93 -11.50
C LEU A 165 12.81 -27.28 -10.37
N THR A 166 13.33 -27.82 -9.28
CA THR A 166 12.54 -27.98 -8.06
C THR A 166 12.54 -26.67 -7.26
N GLU A 167 11.52 -26.45 -6.43
CA GLU A 167 11.47 -25.35 -5.47
C GLU A 167 12.75 -25.26 -4.62
N ARG A 168 13.29 -26.41 -4.22
CA ARG A 168 14.55 -26.49 -3.48
C ARG A 168 15.74 -25.95 -4.25
N ASP A 169 15.77 -26.12 -5.57
CA ASP A 169 16.85 -25.63 -6.43
C ASP A 169 16.74 -24.12 -6.65
N ALA A 170 15.53 -23.59 -6.79
CA ALA A 170 15.26 -22.16 -6.88
C ALA A 170 15.67 -21.42 -5.59
N VAL A 171 15.26 -21.94 -4.41
CA VAL A 171 15.65 -21.37 -3.11
C VAL A 171 17.19 -21.39 -2.93
N ARG A 172 17.86 -22.43 -3.39
CA ARG A 172 19.34 -22.50 -3.35
C ARG A 172 19.99 -21.48 -4.29
N ALA A 173 19.40 -21.23 -5.45
CA ALA A 173 19.87 -20.22 -6.40
C ALA A 173 19.70 -18.81 -5.82
N ALA A 174 18.51 -18.49 -5.30
CA ALA A 174 18.22 -17.22 -4.61
C ALA A 174 19.26 -16.91 -3.53
N ARG A 175 19.51 -17.87 -2.63
CA ARG A 175 20.53 -17.73 -1.56
C ARG A 175 21.95 -17.47 -2.09
N ARG A 176 22.33 -18.09 -3.21
CA ARG A 176 23.67 -17.90 -3.79
C ARG A 176 23.83 -16.52 -4.44
N LEU A 177 22.73 -15.98 -4.93
CA LEU A 177 22.70 -14.72 -5.68
C LEU A 177 22.30 -13.54 -4.79
N GLY A 178 22.03 -13.79 -3.51
CA GLY A 178 21.60 -12.76 -2.56
C GLY A 178 20.17 -12.29 -2.79
N ILE A 179 19.36 -13.00 -3.56
CA ILE A 179 17.99 -12.57 -3.87
C ILE A 179 17.05 -12.97 -2.71
N PRO A 180 16.19 -12.05 -2.24
CA PRO A 180 15.07 -12.33 -1.34
C PRO A 180 14.18 -13.50 -1.77
N HIS A 181 13.69 -14.32 -0.82
CA HIS A 181 12.68 -15.36 -1.08
C HIS A 181 11.87 -15.65 0.19
N GLY A 182 10.58 -15.98 0.08
CA GLY A 182 9.72 -16.19 1.26
C GLY A 182 10.22 -17.32 2.16
N GLN A 183 10.71 -18.41 1.59
CA GLN A 183 11.37 -19.48 2.36
C GLN A 183 12.58 -19.01 3.20
N GLN A 184 13.32 -17.96 2.78
CA GLN A 184 14.41 -17.41 3.61
C GLN A 184 13.86 -16.65 4.83
N VAL A 185 12.74 -15.92 4.66
CA VAL A 185 12.01 -15.29 5.77
C VAL A 185 11.49 -16.35 6.74
N GLN A 186 10.94 -17.45 6.20
CA GLN A 186 10.45 -18.57 7.00
C GLN A 186 11.56 -19.28 7.79
N ASP A 187 12.72 -19.51 7.17
CA ASP A 187 13.86 -20.13 7.84
C ASP A 187 14.47 -19.25 8.95
N ALA A 188 14.36 -17.92 8.81
CA ALA A 188 14.88 -16.96 9.79
C ALA A 188 14.00 -16.86 11.05
N LEU A 189 12.76 -17.35 11.00
CA LEU A 189 11.77 -17.14 12.04
C LEU A 189 11.15 -18.46 12.54
N PRO A 190 10.75 -18.53 13.82
CA PRO A 190 10.13 -19.74 14.34
C PRO A 190 8.83 -20.12 13.61
N TRP A 191 8.60 -21.43 13.46
CA TRP A 191 7.42 -22.00 12.78
C TRP A 191 6.05 -21.37 13.14
N PRO A 192 5.74 -21.02 14.41
CA PRO A 192 4.45 -20.42 14.78
C PRO A 192 4.09 -19.11 14.05
N TYR A 193 5.04 -18.43 13.41
CA TYR A 193 4.76 -17.25 12.58
C TYR A 193 4.11 -17.59 11.23
N PHE A 194 4.13 -18.85 10.81
CA PHE A 194 3.70 -19.25 9.46
C PHE A 194 2.67 -20.39 9.43
N ARG A 195 2.43 -21.07 10.56
CA ARG A 195 1.39 -22.10 10.67
C ARG A 195 0.69 -22.04 12.01
N GLU A 196 -0.59 -22.40 12.00
CA GLU A 196 -1.50 -22.34 13.15
C GLU A 196 -1.63 -20.91 13.70
N LEU A 197 -1.73 -19.93 12.79
CA LEU A 197 -2.06 -18.55 13.17
C LEU A 197 -3.43 -18.54 13.83
N LEU A 198 -3.48 -17.94 15.02
CA LEU A 198 -4.69 -17.84 15.81
C LEU A 198 -5.71 -16.95 15.10
N SER A 199 -7.00 -17.25 15.27
CA SER A 199 -8.05 -16.30 14.91
C SER A 199 -7.91 -15.02 15.75
N LEU A 200 -8.57 -13.93 15.35
CA LEU A 200 -8.59 -12.72 16.16
C LEU A 200 -9.17 -13.00 17.56
N GLU A 201 -10.28 -13.73 17.64
CA GLU A 201 -10.92 -14.10 18.90
C GLU A 201 -9.97 -14.89 19.82
N ASP A 202 -9.31 -15.91 19.27
CA ASP A 202 -8.34 -16.71 20.02
C ASP A 202 -7.15 -15.86 20.47
N THR A 203 -6.64 -15.00 19.60
CA THR A 203 -5.53 -14.08 19.90
C THR A 203 -5.88 -13.16 21.08
N LEU A 204 -7.09 -12.59 21.10
CA LEU A 204 -7.56 -11.71 22.16
C LEU A 204 -7.74 -12.48 23.48
N ALA A 205 -8.32 -13.67 23.44
CA ALA A 205 -8.47 -14.53 24.62
C ALA A 205 -7.12 -14.89 25.25
N ARG A 206 -6.09 -15.12 24.42
CA ARG A 206 -4.73 -15.35 24.91
C ARG A 206 -4.05 -14.07 25.40
N LEU A 207 -4.30 -12.93 24.75
CA LEU A 207 -3.79 -11.63 25.18
C LEU A 207 -4.25 -11.30 26.62
N GLU A 208 -5.53 -11.49 26.92
CA GLU A 208 -6.09 -11.28 28.27
C GLU A 208 -5.33 -12.05 29.35
N GLN A 209 -4.94 -13.29 29.07
CA GLN A 209 -4.19 -14.15 30.00
C GLN A 209 -2.76 -13.65 30.27
N VAL A 210 -2.19 -12.89 29.33
CA VAL A 210 -0.81 -12.39 29.39
C VAL A 210 -0.73 -10.98 29.96
N LEU A 211 -1.83 -10.22 30.00
CA LEU A 211 -1.86 -8.85 30.53
C LEU A 211 -1.26 -8.68 31.93
N PRO A 212 -1.42 -9.61 32.90
CA PRO A 212 -0.75 -9.46 34.20
C PRO A 212 0.78 -9.39 34.13
N ARG A 213 1.38 -9.93 33.06
CA ARG A 213 2.83 -9.93 32.81
C ARG A 213 3.27 -8.79 31.92
N VAL A 214 2.47 -8.45 30.91
CA VAL A 214 2.76 -7.35 29.97
C VAL A 214 1.54 -6.41 29.86
N PRO A 215 1.28 -5.58 30.89
CA PRO A 215 0.06 -4.75 30.93
C PRO A 215 0.00 -3.72 29.80
N ALA A 216 1.15 -3.34 29.26
CA ALA A 216 1.25 -2.38 28.15
C ALA A 216 0.53 -2.85 26.87
N LEU A 217 0.27 -4.15 26.71
CA LEU A 217 -0.49 -4.69 25.57
C LEU A 217 -2.01 -4.55 25.74
N GLY A 218 -2.50 -4.14 26.92
CA GLY A 218 -3.93 -4.02 27.23
C GLY A 218 -4.76 -3.27 26.18
N PRO A 219 -4.28 -2.13 25.64
CA PRO A 219 -5.03 -1.41 24.61
C PRO A 219 -5.34 -2.21 23.33
N LEU A 220 -4.53 -3.23 23.00
CA LEU A 220 -4.77 -4.05 21.80
C LEU A 220 -6.08 -4.86 21.88
N LEU A 221 -6.62 -5.09 23.08
CA LEU A 221 -7.92 -5.74 23.25
C LEU A 221 -9.06 -4.97 22.60
N THR A 222 -8.94 -3.64 22.53
CA THR A 222 -9.94 -2.77 21.89
C THR A 222 -9.53 -2.42 20.47
N LEU A 223 -8.25 -2.10 20.27
CA LEU A 223 -7.77 -1.58 18.98
C LEU A 223 -7.83 -2.61 17.85
N LEU A 224 -7.50 -3.88 18.09
CA LEU A 224 -7.52 -4.91 17.04
C LEU A 224 -8.95 -5.23 16.55
N PRO A 225 -9.96 -5.40 17.43
CA PRO A 225 -11.35 -5.49 16.98
C PRO A 225 -11.84 -4.26 16.22
N GLU A 226 -11.51 -3.05 16.68
CA GLU A 226 -11.90 -1.82 15.98
C GLU A 226 -11.24 -1.73 14.60
N LEU A 227 -9.96 -2.11 14.50
CA LEU A 227 -9.25 -2.15 13.22
C LEU A 227 -9.91 -3.16 12.29
N ARG A 228 -10.24 -4.35 12.80
CA ARG A 228 -10.92 -5.37 12.00
C ARG A 228 -12.30 -4.91 11.53
N ALA A 229 -13.08 -4.25 12.40
CA ALA A 229 -14.39 -3.73 12.05
C ALA A 229 -14.30 -2.60 11.00
N ALA A 230 -13.31 -1.72 11.12
CA ALA A 230 -13.06 -0.66 10.14
C ALA A 230 -12.64 -1.25 8.78
N ASP A 231 -11.76 -2.26 8.80
CA ASP A 231 -11.39 -3.02 7.61
C ASP A 231 -12.61 -3.71 6.99
N ASP A 232 -13.39 -4.49 7.75
CA ASP A 232 -14.59 -5.18 7.24
C ASP A 232 -15.64 -4.20 6.64
N ALA A 233 -15.71 -2.97 7.15
CA ALA A 233 -16.57 -1.90 6.61
C ALA A 233 -15.97 -1.21 5.37
N PHE A 234 -14.66 -1.34 5.16
CA PHE A 234 -13.99 -0.78 4.00
C PHE A 234 -14.42 -1.51 2.73
N LEU A 235 -14.84 -0.73 1.73
CA LEU A 235 -15.31 -1.28 0.46
C LEU A 235 -14.15 -1.98 -0.26
N HIS A 236 -14.48 -3.07 -0.95
CA HIS A 236 -13.53 -3.69 -1.86
C HIS A 236 -13.39 -2.83 -3.13
N PRO A 237 -12.17 -2.75 -3.70
CA PRO A 237 -11.99 -2.13 -5.01
C PRO A 237 -12.78 -2.91 -6.06
N THR A 238 -13.35 -2.19 -7.01
CA THR A 238 -13.89 -2.74 -8.25
C THR A 238 -12.76 -3.26 -9.14
N ASP A 239 -13.08 -4.09 -10.14
CA ASP A 239 -12.07 -4.63 -11.08
C ASP A 239 -11.29 -3.51 -11.80
N ASP A 240 -11.95 -2.39 -12.11
CA ASP A 240 -11.32 -1.22 -12.74
C ASP A 240 -10.39 -0.49 -11.75
N GLU A 241 -10.83 -0.26 -10.51
CA GLU A 241 -9.98 0.32 -9.45
C GLU A 241 -8.78 -0.59 -9.12
N TRP A 242 -8.92 -1.92 -9.24
CA TRP A 242 -7.82 -2.86 -9.09
C TRP A 242 -6.73 -2.71 -10.15
N SER A 243 -7.07 -2.25 -11.35
CA SER A 243 -6.11 -2.00 -12.43
C SER A 243 -5.28 -0.73 -12.19
N ASP A 244 -5.83 0.23 -11.43
CA ASP A 244 -5.17 1.47 -11.03
C ASP A 244 -4.25 1.31 -9.82
N LEU A 245 -4.50 0.28 -9.01
CA LEU A 245 -3.61 -0.09 -7.94
C LEU A 245 -2.39 -0.77 -8.55
N PHE A 246 -1.20 -0.31 -8.16
CA PHE A 246 -0.04 -1.18 -8.26
C PHE A 246 -0.43 -2.46 -7.51
N HIS A 247 -0.41 -3.60 -8.19
CA HIS A 247 -0.88 -4.89 -7.67
C HIS A 247 -0.18 -5.35 -6.38
N ASP A 248 0.78 -4.57 -5.91
CA ASP A 248 1.64 -4.83 -4.79
C ASP A 248 1.54 -3.71 -3.74
N PRO A 249 0.97 -3.99 -2.55
CA PRO A 249 0.96 -3.03 -1.47
C PRO A 249 2.40 -2.80 -0.95
N ILE A 250 2.92 -1.57 -1.07
CA ILE A 250 4.16 -1.20 -0.40
C ILE A 250 3.93 -1.27 1.12
N PRO A 251 4.80 -1.93 1.89
CA PRO A 251 4.75 -1.85 3.34
C PRO A 251 4.87 -0.41 3.84
N HIS A 252 3.82 0.09 4.49
CA HIS A 252 3.86 1.37 5.22
C HIS A 252 4.71 1.26 6.49
N THR A 253 4.68 0.11 7.16
CA THR A 253 5.49 -0.16 8.36
C THR A 253 5.94 -1.60 8.37
N PHE A 254 7.22 -1.85 8.67
CA PHE A 254 7.75 -3.20 8.81
C PHE A 254 7.99 -3.57 10.28
N LEU A 255 7.48 -4.73 10.71
CA LEU A 255 7.63 -5.28 12.06
C LEU A 255 8.56 -6.49 12.05
N THR A 256 9.71 -6.40 12.68
CA THR A 256 10.67 -7.51 12.84
C THR A 256 10.75 -8.01 14.29
N VAL A 257 11.28 -9.21 14.51
CA VAL A 257 11.40 -9.87 15.83
C VAL A 257 12.76 -10.51 16.09
N THR A 258 13.71 -10.35 15.18
CA THR A 258 15.01 -11.05 15.11
C THR A 258 16.12 -10.39 15.94
N GLY A 259 16.07 -9.07 16.13
CA GLY A 259 16.85 -8.35 17.15
C GLY A 259 18.35 -8.19 16.93
N GLY A 260 18.86 -8.10 15.69
CA GLY A 260 20.30 -7.98 15.43
C GLY A 260 20.70 -7.18 14.18
N ASP A 261 21.99 -6.80 14.13
CA ASP A 261 22.64 -6.00 13.07
C ASP A 261 22.96 -6.79 11.78
N ASP A 262 22.82 -8.13 11.78
CA ASP A 262 23.06 -9.04 10.64
C ASP A 262 21.84 -9.97 10.45
N ASP A 263 20.70 -9.39 10.09
CA ASP A 263 19.47 -10.15 9.89
C ASP A 263 19.16 -10.29 8.39
N LEU A 264 19.31 -11.51 7.86
CA LEU A 264 18.99 -11.84 6.47
C LEU A 264 17.53 -11.49 6.11
N SER A 265 16.58 -11.55 7.04
CA SER A 265 15.20 -11.14 6.80
C SER A 265 15.05 -9.62 6.74
N LEU A 266 15.86 -8.90 7.52
CA LEU A 266 16.00 -7.45 7.47
C LEU A 266 16.72 -6.98 6.19
N ASP A 267 17.81 -7.64 5.79
CA ASP A 267 18.53 -7.34 4.55
C ASP A 267 17.65 -7.60 3.34
N THR A 268 16.89 -8.70 3.36
CA THR A 268 15.91 -9.07 2.33
C THR A 268 14.81 -8.02 2.20
N VAL A 269 14.23 -7.59 3.32
CA VAL A 269 13.16 -6.59 3.31
C VAL A 269 13.72 -5.18 3.03
N ASN A 270 14.91 -4.85 3.53
CA ASN A 270 15.57 -3.58 3.22
C ASN A 270 15.98 -3.50 1.75
N GLU A 271 16.51 -4.56 1.14
CA GLU A 271 16.85 -4.57 -0.28
C GLU A 271 15.59 -4.50 -1.15
N PHE A 272 14.50 -5.16 -0.74
CA PHE A 272 13.21 -5.03 -1.38
C PHE A 272 12.65 -3.59 -1.28
N LEU A 273 12.60 -3.03 -0.07
CA LEU A 273 12.11 -1.68 0.18
C LEU A 273 12.99 -0.64 -0.50
N GLN A 274 14.32 -0.81 -0.47
CA GLN A 274 15.28 0.08 -1.11
C GLN A 274 15.15 0.03 -2.65
N ASN A 275 15.04 -1.16 -3.26
CA ASN A 275 14.78 -1.27 -4.70
C ASN A 275 13.44 -0.65 -5.10
N HIS A 276 12.41 -0.82 -4.27
CA HIS A 276 11.11 -0.21 -4.49
C HIS A 276 11.19 1.33 -4.41
N TRP A 277 11.89 1.87 -3.40
CA TRP A 277 12.04 3.31 -3.16
C TRP A 277 12.97 4.01 -4.15
N GLU A 278 14.03 3.36 -4.63
CA GLU A 278 14.95 3.92 -5.62
C GLU A 278 14.32 4.07 -7.01
N CYS A 279 13.26 3.31 -7.29
CA CYS A 279 12.49 3.41 -8.54
C CYS A 279 11.50 4.59 -8.56
N GLY A 280 11.22 5.22 -7.40
CA GLY A 280 10.35 6.41 -7.32
C GLY A 280 8.90 6.15 -7.76
N ASN A 281 8.45 4.90 -7.74
CA ASN A 281 7.09 4.53 -8.14
C ASN A 281 6.10 4.96 -7.06
N VAL A 282 5.09 5.74 -7.46
CA VAL A 282 3.92 6.03 -6.63
C VAL A 282 3.07 4.76 -6.59
N SER A 283 2.95 4.12 -5.43
CA SER A 283 2.05 2.97 -5.25
C SER A 283 0.90 3.37 -4.34
N PRO A 284 -0.25 3.76 -4.91
CA PRO A 284 -1.41 4.09 -4.11
C PRO A 284 -1.86 2.85 -3.35
N GLN A 285 -2.10 2.97 -2.04
CA GLN A 285 -2.61 1.85 -1.24
C GLN A 285 -4.11 1.63 -1.47
N TRP A 286 -4.83 2.68 -1.87
CA TRP A 286 -6.23 2.58 -2.27
C TRP A 286 -6.56 3.53 -3.43
N CYS A 287 -7.55 3.13 -4.23
CA CYS A 287 -8.05 3.89 -5.36
C CYS A 287 -9.57 3.84 -5.38
N VAL A 288 -10.20 4.99 -5.69
CA VAL A 288 -11.63 5.11 -5.96
C VAL A 288 -11.84 5.86 -7.26
N GLN A 289 -12.66 5.30 -8.14
CA GLN A 289 -13.10 5.97 -9.36
C GLN A 289 -14.45 6.66 -9.14
N VAL A 290 -14.54 7.91 -9.56
CA VAL A 290 -15.74 8.72 -9.38
C VAL A 290 -16.21 9.26 -10.73
N GLY A 291 -17.34 8.72 -11.18
CA GLY A 291 -18.02 9.15 -12.40
C GLY A 291 -19.01 10.27 -12.15
N ARG A 292 -19.99 10.38 -13.05
CA ARG A 292 -21.10 11.36 -12.95
C ARG A 292 -22.29 10.85 -12.13
N ASP A 293 -22.23 9.61 -11.68
CA ASP A 293 -23.27 8.91 -10.96
C ASP A 293 -23.12 9.06 -9.44
N GLY A 294 -24.22 8.86 -8.71
CA GLY A 294 -24.22 8.97 -7.26
C GLY A 294 -23.45 7.84 -6.55
N GLU A 295 -23.24 6.71 -7.21
CA GLU A 295 -22.57 5.55 -6.61
C GLU A 295 -21.08 5.86 -6.34
N GLY A 296 -20.36 6.47 -7.29
CA GLY A 296 -18.98 6.89 -7.07
C GLY A 296 -18.83 7.90 -5.93
N HIS A 297 -19.83 8.77 -5.73
CA HIS A 297 -19.84 9.74 -4.62
C HIS A 297 -19.96 9.03 -3.26
N ASP A 298 -20.91 8.09 -3.14
CA ASP A 298 -21.12 7.32 -1.91
C ASP A 298 -19.90 6.46 -1.58
N ARG A 299 -19.26 5.88 -2.60
CA ARG A 299 -17.99 5.15 -2.47
C ARG A 299 -16.88 6.07 -1.96
N LEU A 300 -16.67 7.23 -2.59
CA LEU A 300 -15.65 8.19 -2.16
C LEU A 300 -15.88 8.62 -0.70
N ALA A 301 -17.14 8.87 -0.30
CA ALA A 301 -17.48 9.21 1.08
C ALA A 301 -17.08 8.10 2.05
N ALA A 302 -17.39 6.83 1.73
CA ALA A 302 -17.03 5.69 2.56
C ALA A 302 -15.50 5.52 2.69
N TYR A 303 -14.75 5.72 1.60
CA TYR A 303 -13.29 5.66 1.65
C TYR A 303 -12.69 6.78 2.52
N LEU A 304 -13.18 8.01 2.36
CA LEU A 304 -12.72 9.16 3.16
C LEU A 304 -13.09 9.03 4.65
N GLU A 305 -14.15 8.29 4.98
CA GLU A 305 -14.50 7.98 6.36
C GLU A 305 -13.62 6.88 6.95
N HIS A 306 -13.43 5.78 6.24
CA HIS A 306 -12.85 4.55 6.78
C HIS A 306 -11.33 4.45 6.61
N ALA A 307 -10.75 4.92 5.50
CA ALA A 307 -9.30 4.84 5.30
C ALA A 307 -8.51 5.58 6.40
N PRO A 308 -8.84 6.83 6.77
CA PRO A 308 -8.15 7.52 7.86
C PRO A 308 -8.28 6.79 9.20
N ARG A 309 -9.43 6.15 9.44
CA ARG A 309 -9.68 5.39 10.68
C ARG A 309 -8.82 4.13 10.75
N ILE A 310 -8.71 3.37 9.66
CA ILE A 310 -7.84 2.19 9.57
C ILE A 310 -6.38 2.59 9.83
N ALA A 311 -5.92 3.68 9.19
CA ALA A 311 -4.58 4.22 9.36
C ALA A 311 -4.28 4.58 10.81
N GLU A 312 -5.18 5.32 11.45
CA GLU A 312 -5.06 5.73 12.85
C GLU A 312 -4.99 4.51 13.78
N LEU A 313 -5.88 3.55 13.60
CA LEU A 313 -5.94 2.33 14.42
C LEU A 313 -4.70 1.45 14.23
N ALA A 314 -4.21 1.30 13.00
CA ALA A 314 -2.99 0.57 12.71
C ALA A 314 -1.78 1.25 13.37
N ALA A 315 -1.64 2.57 13.24
CA ALA A 315 -0.58 3.34 13.89
C ALA A 315 -0.62 3.23 15.43
N GLN A 316 -1.82 3.27 16.02
CA GLN A 316 -2.01 3.05 17.46
C GLN A 316 -1.59 1.63 17.88
N CYS A 317 -1.96 0.60 17.11
CA CYS A 317 -1.54 -0.78 17.37
C CYS A 317 -0.01 -0.91 17.34
N VAL A 318 0.64 -0.38 16.30
CA VAL A 318 2.12 -0.35 16.20
C VAL A 318 2.74 0.40 17.38
N GLY A 319 2.17 1.55 17.76
CA GLY A 319 2.60 2.34 18.91
C GLY A 319 2.55 1.56 20.21
N VAL A 320 1.48 0.80 20.44
CA VAL A 320 1.31 -0.06 21.62
C VAL A 320 2.34 -1.21 21.63
N LEU A 321 2.53 -1.89 20.50
CA LEU A 321 3.54 -2.96 20.38
C LEU A 321 4.95 -2.44 20.64
N ASN A 322 5.31 -1.29 20.06
CA ASN A 322 6.61 -0.66 20.24
C ASN A 322 6.82 -0.19 21.69
N LEU A 323 5.80 0.40 22.31
CA LEU A 323 5.86 0.80 23.72
C LEU A 323 6.05 -0.42 24.64
N ALA A 324 5.28 -1.48 24.42
CA ALA A 324 5.41 -2.73 25.17
C ALA A 324 6.82 -3.32 25.02
N ASN A 325 7.35 -3.36 23.80
CA ASN A 325 8.71 -3.81 23.51
C ASN A 325 9.78 -2.99 24.24
N ARG A 326 9.68 -1.65 24.20
CA ARG A 326 10.65 -0.76 24.88
C ARG A 326 10.58 -0.83 26.39
N SER A 327 9.41 -1.17 26.94
CA SER A 327 9.19 -1.33 28.39
C SER A 327 9.79 -2.61 28.95
N LEU A 328 10.15 -3.57 28.08
CA LEU A 328 10.75 -4.84 28.47
C LEU A 328 12.29 -4.71 28.56
N PRO A 329 12.92 -5.44 29.51
CA PRO A 329 14.37 -5.45 29.63
C PRO A 329 15.01 -5.98 28.34
N ALA A 330 16.21 -5.48 28.02
CA ALA A 330 16.97 -6.02 26.91
C ALA A 330 17.24 -7.52 27.14
N PRO A 331 17.06 -8.38 26.12
CA PRO A 331 17.38 -9.79 26.24
C PRO A 331 18.87 -9.95 26.59
N LYS A 332 19.16 -10.85 27.53
CA LYS A 332 20.55 -11.19 27.85
C LYS A 332 21.14 -11.88 26.62
N ARG A 333 22.24 -11.34 26.08
CA ARG A 333 23.04 -12.03 25.05
C ARG A 333 23.43 -13.41 25.61
N THR A 334 22.86 -14.47 25.03
CA THR A 334 23.19 -15.86 25.34
C THR A 334 24.40 -16.33 24.56
#